data_AF-A0A5N5CW07-F1
#
_entry.id   AF-A0A5N5CW07-F1
#
_cell.length_a   1.000
_cell.length_b   1.000
_cell.length_c   1.000
_cell.angle_alpha   90.00
_cell.angle_beta   90.00
_cell.angle_gamma   90.00
#
_symmetry.space_group_name_H-M   'P 1'
#
loop_
_entity.id
_entity.type
_entity.pdbx_description
1 polymer ?
#
loop_
_entity_poly.entity_id
_entity_poly.type
_entity_poly.pdbx_seq_one_letter_code
_entity_poly.pdbx_strand_id
1 'polypeptide(L)' 'MAAQPEPEIVLYDLASTKNICFSPAVWRIRLMLNYKQIPYRTIFLEFPDIEPTLKGL' A
#
# COMPACT_ATOMS: atom_id res chain seq x y z
N MET A 1 8.84 15.48 21.01
CA MET A 1 8.37 14.42 20.10
C MET A 1 8.64 14.86 18.66
N ALA A 2 9.63 14.29 17.99
CA ALA A 2 9.94 14.67 16.60
C ALA A 2 8.88 14.06 15.67
N ALA A 3 8.18 14.90 14.91
CA ALA A 3 7.30 14.48 13.83
C ALA A 3 8.10 13.59 12.89
N GLN A 4 7.71 12.31 12.77
CA GLN A 4 8.28 11.45 11.73
C GLN A 4 7.82 12.01 10.39
N PRO A 5 8.72 12.21 9.41
CA PRO A 5 8.29 12.62 8.07
C PRO A 5 7.29 11.59 7.56
N GLU A 6 6.17 12.06 7.01
CA GLU A 6 5.21 11.17 6.37
C GLU A 6 5.95 10.32 5.33
N PRO A 7 5.70 9.00 5.28
CA PRO A 7 6.37 8.17 4.31
C PRO A 7 6.03 8.65 2.90
N GLU A 8 7.06 9.00 2.13
CA GLU A 8 6.94 9.45 0.73
C GLU A 8 6.31 8.37 -0.17
N ILE A 9 6.41 7.09 0.23
CA ILE A 9 5.92 5.95 -0.54
C ILE A 9 4.54 5.52 -0.06
N VAL A 10 3.61 5.44 -1.02
CA VAL A 10 2.25 4.94 -0.85
C VAL A 10 2.11 3.61 -1.57
N LEU A 11 1.86 2.54 -0.82
CA LEU A 11 1.53 1.23 -1.35
C LEU A 11 0.02 1.08 -1.44
N TYR A 12 -0.53 1.11 -2.66
CA TYR A 12 -1.92 0.76 -2.91
C TYR A 12 -2.07 -0.77 -2.94
N ASP A 13 -2.87 -1.31 -2.02
CA ASP A 13 -3.10 -2.74 -1.85
C ASP A 13 -4.56 -3.08 -2.10
N LEU A 14 -4.81 -4.34 -2.45
CA LEU A 14 -6.16 -4.82 -2.67
C LEU A 14 -6.84 -5.07 -1.32
N ALA A 15 -7.93 -4.34 -1.09
CA ALA A 15 -8.80 -4.56 0.04
C ALA A 15 -9.37 -5.99 -0.02
N SER A 16 -9.49 -6.59 1.15
CA SER A 16 -10.07 -7.92 1.32
C SER A 16 -11.13 -7.81 2.41
N THR A 17 -12.15 -8.65 2.34
CA THR A 17 -13.19 -8.74 3.37
C THR A 17 -12.62 -9.03 4.77
N LYS A 18 -11.39 -9.57 4.85
CA LYS A 18 -10.68 -9.82 6.11
C LYS A 18 -9.60 -8.79 6.43
N ASN A 19 -9.44 -7.72 5.66
CA ASN A 19 -8.32 -6.77 5.73
C ASN A 19 -6.94 -7.45 5.68
N ILE A 20 -6.84 -8.58 4.97
CA ILE A 20 -5.60 -9.32 4.77
C ILE A 20 -5.16 -9.10 3.32
N CYS A 21 -3.90 -8.72 3.12
CA CYS A 21 -3.27 -8.74 1.81
C CYS A 21 -3.39 -10.16 1.23
N PHE A 22 -4.06 -10.32 0.10
CA PHE A 22 -4.20 -11.64 -0.55
C PHE A 22 -3.49 -11.70 -1.90
N SER A 23 -3.16 -10.54 -2.49
CA SER A 23 -2.57 -10.48 -3.82
C SER A 23 -1.08 -10.82 -3.78
N PRO A 24 -0.62 -11.86 -4.50
CA PRO A 24 0.79 -12.22 -4.53
C PRO A 24 1.65 -11.11 -5.16
N ALA A 25 1.08 -10.30 -6.05
CA ALA A 25 1.76 -9.17 -6.66
C ALA A 25 2.09 -8.09 -5.61
N VAL A 26 1.11 -7.71 -4.78
CA VAL A 26 1.31 -6.69 -3.75
C VAL A 26 2.17 -7.21 -2.60
N TRP A 27 2.04 -8.49 -2.25
CA TRP A 27 2.90 -9.14 -1.26
C TRP A 27 4.39 -9.06 -1.59
N ARG A 28 4.76 -9.23 -2.86
CA ARG A 28 6.16 -9.09 -3.29
C ARG A 28 6.69 -7.69 -3.00
N ILE A 29 5.93 -6.65 -3.33
CA ILE A 29 6.32 -5.25 -3.09
C ILE A 29 6.42 -4.98 -1.58
N ARG A 30 5.41 -5.43 -0.80
CA ARG A 30 5.40 -5.31 0.66
C ARG A 30 6.64 -5.95 1.29
N LEU A 31 7.00 -7.16 0.87
CA LEU A 31 8.20 -7.86 1.34
C LEU A 31 9.46 -7.09 0.99
N MET A 32 9.57 -6.55 -0.23
CA MET A 32 10.74 -5.75 -0.64
C MET A 32 10.90 -4.47 0.19
N LEU A 33 9.82 -3.74 0.44
CA LEU A 33 9.83 -2.51 1.25
C LEU A 33 10.19 -2.82 2.71
N ASN A 34 9.57 -3.85 3.29
CA ASN A 34 9.86 -4.31 4.64
C ASN A 34 11.31 -4.77 4.79
N TYR A 35 11.81 -5.58 3.85
CA TYR A 35 13.19 -6.10 3.86
C TYR A 35 14.21 -4.97 3.79
N LYS A 36 13.93 -3.93 3.00
CA LYS A 36 14.80 -2.75 2.87
C LYS A 36 14.61 -1.71 3.98
N GLN A 37 13.71 -1.96 4.94
CA GLN A 37 13.35 -1.02 6.01
C GLN A 37 12.93 0.36 5.49
N ILE A 38 12.29 0.39 4.32
CA ILE A 38 11.79 1.64 3.72
C ILE A 38 10.43 1.95 4.35
N PRO A 39 10.23 3.13 4.96
CA PRO A 39 8.94 3.52 5.49
C PRO A 39 7.93 3.76 4.35
N TYR A 40 6.75 3.15 4.43
CA TYR A 40 5.65 3.33 3.48
C TYR A 40 4.31 3.34 4.21
N ARG A 41 3.31 3.98 3.62
CA ARG A 41 1.90 3.83 4.04
C ARG A 41 1.18 2.86 3.12
N THR A 42 0.26 2.07 3.65
CA THR A 42 -0.63 1.21 2.84
C THR A 42 -2.00 1.87 2.73
N ILE A 43 -2.52 1.98 1.51
CA ILE A 43 -3.92 2.35 1.25
C ILE A 43 -4.60 1.13 0.63
N PHE A 44 -5.65 0.63 1.28
CA PHE A 44 -6.45 -0.47 0.74
C PHE A 44 -7.52 0.09 -0.20
N LEU A 45 -7.55 -0.43 -1.43
CA LEU A 45 -8.53 -0.09 -2.44
C LEU A 45 -9.33 -1.33 -2.82
N GLU A 46 -10.64 -1.17 -2.94
CA GLU A 46 -11.48 -2.18 -3.57
C GLU A 46 -11.19 -2.21 -5.07
N PHE A 47 -11.38 -3.38 -5.69
CA PHE A 47 -11.14 -3.57 -7.12
C PHE A 47 -11.80 -2.51 -8.04
N PRO A 48 -13.09 -2.12 -7.86
CA PRO A 48 -13.70 -1.06 -8.68
C PRO A 48 -13.08 0.32 -8.49
N ASP A 49 -12.40 0.58 -7.37
CA ASP A 49 -11.88 1.91 -7.03
C ASP A 49 -10.44 2.13 -7.53
N ILE A 50 -9.79 1.09 -8.07
CA ILE A 50 -8.39 1.16 -8.52
C ILE A 50 -8.23 2.16 -9.67
N GLU A 51 -8.98 1.97 -10.76
CA GLU A 51 -8.89 2.84 -11.93
C GLU A 51 -9.20 4.32 -11.62
N PRO A 52 -10.33 4.66 -10.97
CA PRO A 52 -10.64 6.05 -10.67
C PRO A 52 -9.63 6.67 -9.70
N THR A 53 -9.14 5.92 -8.70
CA THR A 53 -8.12 6.44 -7.77
C THR A 53 -6.81 6.73 -8.49
N LEU A 54 -6.33 5.80 -9.32
CA LEU A 54 -5.04 5.96 -10.01
C LEU A 54 -5.08 7.01 -11.13
N LYS A 55 -6.25 7.25 -11.74
CA LYS A 55 -6.42 8.35 -12.71
C LYS A 55 -6.48 9.73 -12.06
N GLY A 56 -6.80 9.81 -10.77
CA GLY A 56 -6.94 11.06 -10.03
C GLY A 56 -5.66 11.55 -9.34
N LEU A 57 -4.57 10.79 -9.41
CA LEU A 57 -3.23 11.13 -8.89
C LEU A 57 -2.40 11.86 -9.94
#